data_AF-A0A2G9ZWZ7-F1
#
_entry.id   AF-A0A2G9ZWZ7-F1
#
_cell.length_a   1.000
_cell.length_b   1.000
_cell.length_c   1.000
_cell.angle_alpha   90.00
_cell.angle_beta   90.00
_cell.angle_gamma   90.00
#
_symmetry.space_group_name_H-M   'P 1'
#
loop_
_entity.id
_entity.type
_entity.pdbx_description
1 polymer ?
#
loop_
_entity_poly.entity_id
_entity_poly.type
_entity_poly.pdbx_seq_one_letter_code
_entity_poly.pdbx_strand_id
1 'polypeptide(L)'
;MRRAEKIAGNPDMLNDLISKADQKAFEKGRGVLGEAWTALGACFRMLRAYARGRYRKIPWKTLVAMVGTVVYFLMPFDFIPDILLGFGFADDAALILWVIKAFQNDMDRFLRWEAELAEIRNPGLDKDQGVSASPVFPVDTNL
;
A
#
# COMPACT_ATOMS: atom_id res chain seq x y z
N MET A 1 -1.61 -37.45 -5.18
CA MET A 1 -0.24 -37.89 -5.53
C MET A 1 -0.05 -38.10 -7.03
N ARG A 2 -0.78 -39.02 -7.70
CA ARG A 2 -0.57 -39.38 -9.13
C ARG A 2 -0.53 -38.23 -10.17
N ARG A 3 -1.23 -37.10 -9.96
CA ARG A 3 -1.17 -35.94 -10.88
C ARG A 3 0.12 -35.14 -10.74
N ALA A 4 0.62 -34.96 -9.52
CA ALA A 4 1.86 -34.23 -9.27
C ALA A 4 3.08 -35.02 -9.79
N GLU A 5 3.08 -36.35 -9.58
CA GLU A 5 4.12 -37.24 -10.16
C GLU A 5 4.11 -37.23 -11.69
N LYS A 6 2.93 -37.22 -12.31
CA LYS A 6 2.81 -37.17 -13.78
C LYS A 6 3.33 -35.84 -14.36
N ILE A 7 3.11 -34.73 -13.66
CA ILE A 7 3.64 -33.41 -14.05
C ILE A 7 5.15 -33.35 -13.81
N ALA A 8 5.63 -33.84 -12.65
CA ALA A 8 7.05 -33.85 -12.32
C ALA A 8 7.88 -34.77 -13.22
N GLY A 9 7.29 -35.87 -13.71
CA GLY A 9 7.95 -36.81 -14.62
C GLY A 9 7.89 -36.43 -16.10
N ASN A 10 7.22 -35.33 -16.47
CA ASN A 10 7.11 -34.86 -17.85
C ASN A 10 7.67 -33.42 -17.95
N PRO A 11 8.85 -33.22 -18.57
CA PRO A 11 9.49 -31.91 -18.67
C PRO A 11 8.63 -30.84 -19.33
N ASP A 12 7.85 -31.18 -20.37
CA ASP A 12 7.01 -30.23 -21.09
C ASP A 12 5.84 -29.75 -20.23
N MET A 13 5.18 -30.67 -19.52
CA MET A 13 4.11 -30.33 -18.59
C MET A 13 4.60 -29.52 -17.39
N LEU A 14 5.82 -29.81 -16.91
CA LEU A 14 6.44 -29.06 -15.82
C LEU A 14 6.78 -27.63 -16.26
N ASN A 15 7.35 -27.46 -17.46
CA ASN A 15 7.68 -26.15 -18.02
C ASN A 15 6.43 -25.29 -18.28
N ASP A 16 5.34 -25.88 -18.79
CA ASP A 16 4.05 -25.20 -18.94
C ASP A 16 3.48 -24.73 -17.59
N LEU A 17 3.56 -25.58 -16.56
CA LEU A 17 3.11 -25.23 -15.22
C LEU A 17 3.94 -24.08 -14.62
N ILE A 18 5.27 -24.14 -14.75
CA ILE A 18 6.19 -23.10 -14.26
C ILE A 18 5.91 -21.78 -14.98
N SER A 19 5.79 -21.78 -16.30
CA SER A 19 5.50 -20.57 -17.09
C SER A 19 4.18 -19.91 -16.70
N LYS A 20 3.11 -20.70 -16.52
CA LYS A 20 1.80 -20.21 -16.04
C LYS A 20 1.87 -19.67 -14.61
N ALA A 21 2.63 -20.34 -13.73
CA ALA A 21 2.83 -19.89 -12.36
C ALA A 21 3.61 -18.57 -12.31
N ASP A 22 4.67 -18.46 -13.11
CA ASP A 22 5.52 -17.29 -13.23
C ASP A 22 4.72 -16.09 -13.75
N GLN A 23 4.00 -16.24 -14.87
CA GLN A 23 3.12 -15.21 -15.40
C GLN A 23 2.12 -14.72 -14.35
N LYS A 24 1.47 -15.65 -13.64
CA LYS A 24 0.47 -15.30 -12.62
C LYS A 24 1.10 -14.63 -11.40
N ALA A 25 2.31 -15.02 -11.01
CA ALA A 25 3.06 -14.39 -9.93
C ALA A 25 3.50 -12.98 -10.30
N PHE A 26 3.96 -12.76 -11.53
CA PHE A 26 4.31 -11.42 -12.04
C PHE A 26 3.11 -10.49 -12.13
N GLU A 27 1.99 -10.95 -12.70
CA GLU A 27 0.77 -10.16 -12.84
C GLU A 27 0.20 -9.77 -11.47
N LYS A 28 0.02 -10.76 -10.57
CA LYS A 28 -0.51 -10.49 -9.22
C LYS A 28 0.48 -9.72 -8.35
N GLY A 29 1.76 -10.04 -8.42
CA GLY A 29 2.80 -9.38 -7.64
C GLY A 29 2.85 -7.89 -7.95
N ARG A 30 2.84 -7.52 -9.25
CA ARG A 30 2.79 -6.10 -9.65
C ARG A 30 1.51 -5.40 -9.21
N GLY A 31 0.35 -6.06 -9.32
CA GLY A 31 -0.93 -5.49 -8.86
C GLY A 31 -0.93 -5.20 -7.37
N VAL A 32 -0.58 -6.21 -6.55
CA VAL A 32 -0.52 -6.09 -5.09
C VAL A 32 0.52 -5.05 -4.65
N LEU A 33 1.70 -5.02 -5.28
CA LEU A 33 2.71 -4.00 -5.01
C LEU A 33 2.22 -2.59 -5.36
N GLY A 34 1.57 -2.42 -6.52
CA GLY A 34 1.02 -1.13 -6.93
C GLY A 34 -0.06 -0.61 -5.98
N GLU A 35 -0.98 -1.48 -5.56
CA GLU A 35 -2.00 -1.17 -4.55
C GLU A 35 -1.37 -0.79 -3.21
N ALA A 36 -0.35 -1.54 -2.77
CA ALA A 36 0.38 -1.23 -1.54
C ALA A 36 1.11 0.12 -1.62
N TRP A 37 1.79 0.42 -2.73
CA TRP A 37 2.44 1.72 -2.93
C TRP A 37 1.45 2.88 -2.92
N THR A 38 0.28 2.69 -3.52
CA THR A 38 -0.80 3.69 -3.53
C THR A 38 -1.34 3.93 -2.12
N ALA A 39 -1.59 2.86 -1.36
CA ALA A 39 -2.06 2.94 0.01
C ALA A 39 -1.02 3.59 0.94
N LEU A 40 0.26 3.23 0.81
CA LEU A 40 1.35 3.87 1.55
C LEU A 40 1.45 5.37 1.25
N GLY A 41 1.35 5.74 -0.03
CA GLY A 41 1.31 7.14 -0.44
C GLY A 41 0.14 7.91 0.19
N ALA A 42 -1.04 7.31 0.24
CA ALA A 42 -2.21 7.89 0.91
C ALA A 42 -2.00 8.03 2.44
N CYS A 43 -1.42 7.01 3.09
CA CYS A 43 -1.10 7.06 4.52
C CYS A 43 -0.17 8.23 4.86
N PHE A 44 0.93 8.41 4.11
CA PHE A 44 1.84 9.53 4.34
C PHE A 44 1.18 10.90 4.14
N ARG A 45 0.32 11.03 3.11
CA ARG A 45 -0.43 12.26 2.88
C ARG A 45 -1.42 12.55 4.00
N MET A 46 -2.10 11.53 4.51
CA MET A 46 -3.02 11.65 5.64
C MET A 46 -2.31 12.06 6.92
N LEU A 47 -1.18 11.43 7.25
CA LEU A 47 -0.34 11.80 8.39
C LEU A 47 0.17 13.25 8.27
N ARG A 48 0.63 13.66 7.08
CA ARG A 48 1.06 15.03 6.82
C ARG A 48 -0.09 16.03 6.97
N ALA A 49 -1.30 15.69 6.50
CA ALA A 49 -2.48 16.53 6.66
C ALA A 49 -2.92 16.65 8.13
N TYR A 50 -2.79 15.57 8.90
CA TYR A 50 -3.05 15.56 10.34
C TYR A 50 -2.05 16.44 11.11
N ALA A 51 -0.75 16.27 10.83
CA ALA A 51 0.33 17.04 11.44
C ALA A 51 0.18 18.55 11.19
N ARG A 52 -0.22 18.93 9.97
CA ARG A 52 -0.50 20.34 9.60
C ARG A 52 -1.86 20.86 10.09
N GLY A 53 -2.64 20.04 10.81
CA GLY A 53 -3.97 20.42 11.31
C GLY A 53 -5.08 20.50 10.26
N ARG A 54 -4.82 20.17 8.99
CA ARG A 54 -5.78 20.28 7.88
C ARG A 54 -6.83 19.17 7.90
N TYR A 55 -6.49 17.99 8.43
CA TYR A 55 -7.40 16.85 8.53
C TYR A 55 -7.36 16.24 9.93
N ARG A 56 -8.46 16.36 10.70
CA ARG A 56 -8.58 15.80 12.06
C ARG A 56 -9.71 14.78 12.22
N LYS A 57 -10.39 14.43 11.13
CA LYS A 57 -11.51 13.46 11.11
C LYS A 57 -10.99 12.00 11.07
N ILE A 58 -10.09 11.66 11.98
CA ILE A 58 -9.49 10.32 12.10
C ILE A 58 -9.65 9.80 13.53
N PRO A 59 -10.05 8.53 13.74
CA PRO A 59 -10.01 7.92 15.07
C PRO A 59 -8.59 7.91 15.62
N TRP A 60 -8.41 8.23 16.92
CA TRP A 60 -7.09 8.23 17.56
C TRP A 60 -6.37 6.88 17.41
N LYS A 61 -7.11 5.77 17.54
CA LYS A 61 -6.58 4.42 17.35
C LYS A 61 -5.98 4.22 15.95
N THR A 62 -6.68 4.67 14.92
CA THR A 62 -6.23 4.60 13.52
C THR A 62 -4.96 5.43 13.33
N LEU A 63 -4.90 6.63 13.89
CA LEU A 63 -3.72 7.48 13.82
C LEU A 63 -2.50 6.82 14.48
N VAL A 64 -2.65 6.35 15.72
CA VAL A 64 -1.56 5.69 16.47
C VAL A 64 -1.04 4.47 15.71
N ALA A 65 -1.92 3.65 15.15
CA ALA A 65 -1.51 2.46 14.41
C ALA A 65 -0.82 2.80 13.07
N MET A 66 -1.28 3.84 12.36
CA MET A 66 -0.56 4.35 11.17
C MET A 66 0.83 4.85 11.54
N VAL A 67 0.95 5.65 12.61
CA VAL A 67 2.26 6.13 13.09
C VAL A 67 3.14 4.96 13.49
N GLY A 68 2.61 3.97 14.24
CA GLY A 68 3.34 2.76 14.62
C GLY A 68 3.88 1.98 13.41
N THR A 69 3.07 1.86 12.34
CA THR A 69 3.51 1.19 11.10
C THR A 69 4.61 1.96 10.39
N VAL A 70 4.52 3.29 10.35
CA VAL A 70 5.56 4.13 9.74
C VAL A 70 6.85 4.11 10.55
N VAL A 71 6.75 4.16 11.88
CA VAL A 71 7.91 4.05 12.79
C VAL A 71 8.59 2.69 12.62
N TYR A 72 7.80 1.62 12.56
CA TYR A 72 8.26 0.26 12.27
C TYR A 72 9.02 0.19 10.94
N PHE A 73 8.51 0.85 9.89
CA PHE A 73 9.17 0.89 8.58
C PHE A 73 10.47 1.71 8.58
N LEU A 74 10.53 2.80 9.34
CA LEU A 74 11.67 3.74 9.34
C LEU A 74 12.80 3.36 10.31
N MET A 75 12.51 2.62 11.37
CA MET A 75 13.52 2.19 12.35
C MET A 75 13.84 0.70 12.17
N PRO A 76 14.85 0.34 11.37
CA PRO A 76 15.28 -1.05 11.21
C PRO A 76 15.90 -1.67 12.49
N PHE A 77 15.93 -0.94 13.61
CA PHE A 77 16.61 -1.35 14.86
C PHE A 77 15.69 -1.58 16.07
N ASP A 78 14.40 -1.22 16.03
CA ASP A 78 13.54 -1.28 17.22
C ASP A 78 12.62 -2.52 17.29
N PHE A 79 12.98 -3.58 16.55
CA PHE A 79 12.70 -4.97 16.96
C PHE A 79 13.62 -5.33 18.12
N ILE A 80 13.33 -4.73 19.25
CA ILE A 80 13.96 -4.98 20.54
C ILE A 80 13.89 -6.52 20.80
N PRO A 81 14.95 -7.15 21.33
CA PRO A 81 15.44 -8.51 21.06
C PRO A 81 14.54 -9.77 21.19
N ASP A 82 13.24 -9.68 21.51
CA ASP A 82 12.44 -10.85 21.90
C ASP A 82 11.74 -11.60 20.75
N ILE A 83 11.71 -11.07 19.51
CA ILE A 83 11.18 -11.78 18.30
C ILE A 83 12.25 -12.66 17.63
N LEU A 84 13.52 -12.53 18.04
CA LEU A 84 14.67 -13.31 17.56
C LEU A 84 14.58 -14.82 17.83
N LEU A 85 13.52 -15.32 18.47
CA LEU A 85 13.33 -16.75 18.78
C LEU A 85 12.37 -17.50 17.83
N GLY A 86 12.14 -17.04 16.59
CA GLY A 86 12.02 -18.03 15.50
C GLY A 86 10.99 -17.91 14.38
N PHE A 87 10.50 -16.74 13.95
CA PHE A 87 9.75 -16.63 12.68
C PHE A 87 10.01 -15.28 11.99
N GLY A 88 10.87 -15.25 10.97
CA GLY A 88 11.24 -14.04 10.25
C GLY A 88 10.68 -13.98 8.82
N PHE A 89 10.39 -12.77 8.36
CA PHE A 89 10.06 -12.32 6.98
C PHE A 89 8.60 -12.36 6.51
N ALA A 90 7.78 -13.35 6.90
CA ALA A 90 6.37 -13.36 6.46
C ALA A 90 5.50 -12.31 7.16
N ASP A 91 5.90 -11.90 8.37
CA ASP A 91 5.11 -11.02 9.25
C ASP A 91 5.09 -9.57 8.78
N ASP A 92 6.19 -9.05 8.19
CA ASP A 92 6.28 -7.68 7.67
C ASP A 92 5.24 -7.38 6.58
N ALA A 93 5.15 -8.27 5.60
CA ALA A 93 4.20 -8.14 4.49
C ALA A 93 2.75 -8.34 4.98
N ALA A 94 2.56 -9.22 5.97
CA ALA A 94 1.27 -9.44 6.60
C ALA A 94 0.84 -8.20 7.41
N LEU A 95 1.75 -7.55 8.13
CA LEU A 95 1.51 -6.34 8.89
C LEU A 95 1.12 -5.18 7.98
N ILE A 96 1.87 -4.94 6.89
CA ILE A 96 1.54 -3.89 5.91
C ILE A 96 0.16 -4.16 5.30
N LEU A 97 -0.11 -5.40 4.88
CA LEU A 97 -1.40 -5.76 4.30
C LEU A 97 -2.54 -5.63 5.32
N TRP A 98 -2.30 -6.00 6.57
CA TRP A 98 -3.25 -5.86 7.67
C TRP A 98 -3.54 -4.39 7.97
N VAL A 99 -2.52 -3.53 8.01
CA VAL A 99 -2.66 -2.08 8.19
C VAL A 99 -3.49 -1.46 7.07
N ILE A 100 -3.19 -1.81 5.81
CA ILE A 100 -3.95 -1.35 4.64
C ILE A 100 -5.43 -1.76 4.79
N LYS A 101 -5.71 -2.99 5.22
CA LYS A 101 -7.07 -3.47 5.45
C LYS A 101 -7.75 -2.82 6.66
N ALA A 102 -7.02 -2.64 7.76
CA ALA A 102 -7.56 -2.12 9.02
C ALA A 102 -8.03 -0.66 8.89
N PHE A 103 -7.36 0.13 8.04
CA PHE A 103 -7.64 1.56 7.89
C PHE A 103 -8.26 1.94 6.56
N GLN A 104 -8.66 0.95 5.75
CA GLN A 104 -9.23 1.17 4.42
C GLN A 104 -10.39 2.18 4.43
N ASN A 105 -11.30 2.04 5.40
CA ASN A 105 -12.42 2.96 5.58
C ASN A 105 -12.01 4.41 5.93
N ASP A 106 -10.99 4.57 6.78
CA ASP A 106 -10.49 5.89 7.18
C ASP A 106 -9.68 6.53 6.05
N MET A 107 -8.95 5.73 5.29
CA MET A 107 -8.22 6.14 4.10
C MET A 107 -9.17 6.57 2.98
N ASP A 108 -10.28 5.85 2.75
CA ASP A 108 -11.32 6.25 1.80
C ASP A 108 -11.96 7.59 2.16
N ARG A 109 -12.21 7.83 3.46
CA ARG A 109 -12.71 9.12 3.94
C ARG A 109 -11.70 10.24 3.70
N PHE A 110 -10.42 9.98 3.90
CA PHE A 110 -9.35 10.93 3.60
C PHE A 110 -9.24 11.22 2.09
N LEU A 111 -9.27 10.19 1.24
CA LEU A 111 -9.19 10.34 -0.21
C LEU A 111 -10.37 11.12 -0.78
N ARG A 112 -11.59 10.89 -0.27
CA ARG A 112 -12.77 11.70 -0.62
C ARG A 112 -12.60 13.16 -0.26
N TRP A 113 -12.16 13.44 0.97
CA TRP A 113 -11.89 14.81 1.42
C TRP A 113 -10.83 15.50 0.56
N GLU A 114 -9.78 14.79 0.15
CA GLU A 114 -8.76 15.37 -0.71
C GLU A 114 -9.28 15.66 -2.13
N ALA A 115 -10.11 14.77 -2.68
CA ALA A 115 -10.76 15.00 -3.97
C ALA A 115 -11.69 16.22 -3.93
N GLU A 116 -12.51 16.36 -2.87
CA GLU A 116 -13.35 17.54 -2.64
C GLU A 116 -12.52 18.82 -2.57
N LEU A 117 -11.38 18.80 -1.87
CA LEU A 117 -10.48 19.95 -1.82
C LEU A 117 -9.83 20.28 -3.18
N ALA A 118 -9.53 19.28 -3.99
CA ALA A 118 -8.98 19.49 -5.33
C ALA A 118 -10.01 20.16 -6.26
N GLU A 119 -11.27 19.76 -6.17
CA GLU A 119 -12.40 20.35 -6.90
C GLU A 119 -12.64 21.80 -6.48
N ILE A 120 -12.62 22.09 -5.17
CA ILE A 120 -12.76 23.46 -4.64
C ILE A 120 -11.61 24.36 -5.11
N ARG A 121 -10.38 23.83 -5.17
CA ARG A 121 -9.19 24.61 -5.58
C ARG A 121 -9.20 24.93 -7.07
N ASN A 122 -9.75 24.04 -7.90
CA ASN A 122 -9.79 24.19 -9.36
C ASN A 122 -11.23 24.07 -9.89
N PRO A 123 -12.10 25.06 -9.60
CA PRO A 123 -13.47 25.03 -10.08
C PRO A 123 -13.47 25.24 -11.60
N GLY A 124 -13.72 24.19 -12.38
CA GLY A 124 -13.91 24.28 -13.84
C GLY A 124 -12.92 23.54 -14.74
N LEU A 125 -12.11 22.59 -14.22
CA LEU A 125 -11.48 21.60 -15.10
C LEU A 125 -12.57 20.68 -15.65
N ASP A 126 -12.92 20.90 -16.92
CA ASP A 126 -13.93 20.15 -17.66
C ASP A 126 -13.68 18.63 -17.59
N LYS A 127 -14.74 17.87 -17.29
CA LYS A 127 -14.68 16.40 -17.22
C LYS A 127 -14.48 15.75 -18.59
N ASP A 128 -14.58 16.54 -19.67
CA ASP A 128 -14.45 16.08 -21.06
C ASP A 128 -13.00 16.11 -21.60
N GLN A 129 -12.06 16.73 -20.87
CA GLN A 129 -10.64 16.68 -21.24
C GLN A 129 -9.97 15.53 -20.51
N GLY A 130 -9.76 14.42 -21.23
CA GLY A 130 -9.04 13.21 -20.79
C GLY A 130 -7.56 13.44 -20.45
N VAL A 131 -7.28 14.39 -19.55
CA VAL A 131 -5.97 14.61 -18.98
C VAL A 131 -5.86 13.73 -17.75
N SER A 132 -5.06 12.68 -17.88
CA SER A 132 -4.50 11.92 -16.76
C SER A 132 -3.80 12.90 -15.81
N ALA A 133 -4.54 13.40 -14.82
CA ALA A 133 -3.98 14.24 -13.77
C ALA A 133 -3.14 13.34 -12.86
N SER A 134 -1.86 13.19 -13.18
CA SER A 134 -0.87 12.91 -12.15
C SER A 134 -0.96 14.05 -11.12
N PRO A 135 -1.13 13.76 -9.81
CA PRO A 135 -1.14 14.82 -8.83
C PRO A 135 0.26 15.45 -8.80
N VAL A 136 0.39 16.63 -9.43
CA VAL A 136 1.56 17.48 -9.24
C VAL A 136 1.45 18.03 -7.82
N PHE A 137 2.19 17.40 -6.89
CA PHE A 137 2.44 18.00 -5.60
C PHE A 137 3.61 18.98 -5.75
N PRO A 138 3.43 20.27 -5.46
CA PRO A 138 4.57 21.11 -5.16
C PRO A 138 5.21 20.57 -3.88
N VAL A 139 6.45 20.10 -3.99
CA VAL A 139 7.34 19.97 -2.84
C VAL A 139 7.62 21.40 -2.43
N ASP A 140 7.02 21.86 -1.33
CA ASP A 140 7.43 23.10 -0.69
C ASP A 140 8.85 22.89 -0.15
N THR A 141 9.86 23.08 -1.01
CA THR A 141 11.27 23.21 -0.64
C THR A 141 11.48 24.59 -0.04
N ASN A 142 11.06 24.76 1.21
CA ASN A 142 11.53 25.84 2.07
C ASN A 142 11.76 25.25 3.45
N LEU A 143 12.98 24.76 3.64
CA LEU A 143 13.72 24.75 4.91
C LEU A 143 14.95 25.62 4.70
#